data_AF-A0A822BHW0-F1
#
_entry.id   AF-A0A822BHW0-F1
#
_cell.length_a   1.000
_cell.length_b   1.000
_cell.length_c   1.000
_cell.angle_alpha   90.00
_cell.angle_beta   90.00
_cell.angle_gamma   90.00
#
_symmetry.space_group_name_H-M   'P 1'
#
loop_
_entity.id
_entity.type
_entity.pdbx_description
1 polymer ?
#
loop_
_entity_poly.entity_id
_entity_poly.type
_entity_poly.pdbx_seq_one_letter_code
_entity_poly.pdbx_strand_id
1 'polypeptide(L)'
;MGLAYSRTALRTRIHALIYNQGLPSIFLTLNPADIHSPVALYFAGVPFDLDNIQMDQLMDTYKRAEIIASHPVATAKFFHLLITNILDTMIVGGVLDPVKAYFGIVESQGRDSLHLHLLIWLDHDMKPADMKEKIQNADFREKLKAYLEDIIKEDLDEFKEKYVFENSDVPRLWNTPPRLSRDNIYAALSTMDLTGLKQNICESSSVQSKPLKEQIAPSIFHVSPSSNKFLQTPTRNQSTSVINASYNESKIIPACLPTPNPSSPNFASRFRADVVQLVETGNKHRHSDTCYKYSNPKQRDKKICRMRMPRKLVQISTIDPATGHISMRRSDPWINNFNEYLIAACRSNMDIKFIWSGSDAKALVYYITDYVTKMSLSFHDTFALVQKSITSLQNSLQQTSNESAIEKSRKLVLRCYNTLASQQELSGVQVASYLMNWGDHYTTHKFQGLFLIQTERFLQTQLNETRAERKLELLSHG
;
A
#
# COMPACT_ATOMS: atom_id res chain seq x y z
N MET A 1 2.62 10.99 -12.44
CA MET A 1 2.07 9.95 -11.54
C MET A 1 1.31 8.93 -12.38
N GLY A 2 1.31 7.65 -12.01
CA GLY A 2 0.48 6.61 -12.63
C GLY A 2 0.95 6.06 -13.99
N LEU A 3 1.77 6.82 -14.73
CA LEU A 3 2.36 6.42 -16.00
C LEU A 3 3.34 5.24 -15.85
N ALA A 4 3.50 4.46 -16.92
CA ALA A 4 4.47 3.36 -17.00
C ALA A 4 5.92 3.80 -16.72
N TYR A 5 6.28 5.04 -17.08
CA TYR A 5 7.59 5.61 -16.79
C TYR A 5 7.82 5.84 -15.28
N SER A 6 6.88 6.51 -14.59
CA SER A 6 7.00 6.73 -13.14
C SER A 6 7.10 5.42 -12.37
N ARG A 7 6.31 4.42 -12.78
CA ARG A 7 6.37 3.07 -12.21
C ARG A 7 7.74 2.42 -12.42
N THR A 8 8.26 2.44 -13.65
CA THR A 8 9.61 1.94 -13.94
C THR A 8 10.68 2.62 -13.08
N ALA A 9 10.57 3.94 -12.86
CA ALA A 9 11.49 4.66 -11.99
C ALA A 9 11.42 4.19 -10.52
N LEU A 10 10.20 3.98 -9.97
CA LEU A 10 10.03 3.42 -8.63
C LEU A 10 10.66 2.01 -8.51
N ARG A 11 10.49 1.17 -9.53
CA ARG A 11 11.12 -0.16 -9.58
C ARG A 11 12.64 -0.07 -9.51
N THR A 12 13.25 0.81 -10.30
CA THR A 12 14.69 1.02 -10.28
C THR A 12 15.18 1.49 -8.91
N ARG A 13 14.41 2.34 -8.23
CA ARG A 13 14.74 2.78 -6.85
C ARG A 13 14.68 1.63 -5.85
N ILE A 14 13.66 0.78 -5.92
CA ILE A 14 13.58 -0.42 -5.07
C ILE A 14 14.76 -1.35 -5.35
N HIS A 15 15.13 -1.58 -6.61
CA HIS A 15 16.32 -2.37 -6.94
C HIS A 15 17.61 -1.75 -6.38
N ALA A 16 17.75 -0.42 -6.44
CA ALA A 16 18.89 0.28 -5.87
C ALA A 16 18.95 0.10 -4.34
N LEU A 17 17.80 0.14 -3.65
CA LEU A 17 17.73 -0.18 -2.22
C LEU A 17 18.10 -1.64 -1.96
N ILE A 18 17.59 -2.59 -2.75
CA ILE A 18 17.93 -4.00 -2.56
C ILE A 18 19.44 -4.22 -2.73
N TYR A 19 20.05 -3.55 -3.72
CA TYR A 19 21.49 -3.62 -3.95
C TYR A 19 22.29 -3.02 -2.77
N ASN A 20 21.84 -1.90 -2.20
CA ASN A 20 22.57 -1.19 -1.15
C ASN A 20 22.32 -1.76 0.26
N GLN A 21 21.08 -2.19 0.55
CA GLN A 21 20.61 -2.59 1.88
C GLN A 21 20.35 -4.10 2.03
N GLY A 22 20.45 -4.88 0.95
CA GLY A 22 20.10 -6.29 0.95
C GLY A 22 18.61 -6.52 0.73
N LEU A 23 18.10 -7.71 1.09
CA LEU A 23 16.69 -8.04 0.91
C LEU A 23 15.85 -7.39 2.03
N PRO A 24 14.63 -6.90 1.71
CA PRO A 24 13.73 -6.40 2.74
C PRO A 24 13.28 -7.54 3.67
N SER A 25 13.05 -7.22 4.94
CA SER A 25 12.70 -8.19 5.99
C SER A 25 11.18 -8.33 6.15
N ILE A 26 10.42 -7.25 5.97
CA ILE A 26 8.96 -7.21 6.16
C ILE A 26 8.26 -6.59 4.94
N PHE A 27 7.16 -7.22 4.54
CA PHE A 27 6.14 -6.63 3.66
C PHE A 27 4.93 -6.25 4.49
N LEU A 28 4.46 -5.02 4.33
CA LEU A 28 3.30 -4.48 5.03
C LEU A 28 2.35 -3.83 4.03
N THR A 29 1.05 -4.13 4.13
CA THR A 29 0.00 -3.38 3.43
C THR A 29 -0.85 -2.63 4.45
N LEU A 30 -0.96 -1.32 4.29
CA LEU A 30 -1.87 -0.46 5.06
C LEU A 30 -2.99 0.02 4.15
N ASN A 31 -4.24 -0.21 4.55
CA ASN A 31 -5.42 0.18 3.77
C ASN A 31 -6.37 1.08 4.58
N PRO A 32 -6.03 2.36 4.80
CA PRO A 32 -6.88 3.28 5.53
C PRO A 32 -8.34 3.29 5.05
N ALA A 33 -9.29 3.20 5.99
CA ALA A 33 -10.72 3.20 5.68
C ALA A 33 -11.27 4.63 5.62
N ASP A 34 -11.09 5.31 4.49
CA ASP A 34 -11.58 6.67 4.24
C ASP A 34 -13.09 6.87 4.51
N ILE A 35 -13.95 6.00 3.98
CA ILE A 35 -15.43 6.06 4.15
C ILE A 35 -15.87 5.97 5.61
N HIS A 36 -15.08 5.31 6.45
CA HIS A 36 -15.39 5.07 7.85
C HIS A 36 -14.58 5.96 8.79
N SER A 37 -13.67 6.78 8.28
CA SER A 37 -12.79 7.61 9.10
C SER A 37 -13.47 8.93 9.47
N PRO A 38 -13.66 9.22 10.76
CA PRO A 38 -14.15 10.52 11.21
C PRO A 38 -13.21 11.67 10.82
N VAL A 39 -11.89 11.41 10.76
CA VAL A 39 -10.88 12.39 10.31
C VAL A 39 -11.09 12.76 8.85
N ALA A 40 -11.34 11.77 7.99
CA ALA A 40 -11.59 12.01 6.57
C ALA A 40 -12.85 12.86 6.36
N LEU A 41 -13.91 12.57 7.12
CA LEU A 41 -15.16 13.32 7.08
C LEU A 41 -15.01 14.74 7.64
N TYR A 42 -14.23 14.92 8.71
CA TYR A 42 -13.88 16.24 9.23
C TYR A 42 -13.14 17.08 8.18
N PHE A 43 -12.16 16.51 7.48
CA PHE A 43 -11.50 17.20 6.37
C PHE A 43 -12.44 17.50 5.19
N ALA A 44 -13.50 16.71 5.02
CA ALA A 44 -14.56 16.98 4.04
C ALA A 44 -15.57 18.05 4.52
N GLY A 45 -15.34 18.68 5.67
CA GLY A 45 -16.17 19.76 6.19
C GLY A 45 -17.37 19.31 7.03
N VAL A 46 -17.44 18.03 7.42
CA VAL A 46 -18.47 17.56 8.35
C VAL A 46 -18.13 18.08 9.75
N PRO A 47 -19.07 18.74 10.46
CA PRO A 47 -18.83 19.38 11.75
C PRO A 47 -18.76 18.35 12.89
N PHE A 48 -17.76 17.48 12.86
CA PHE A 48 -17.50 16.54 13.93
C PHE A 48 -16.64 17.18 15.02
N ASP A 49 -17.09 17.02 16.28
CA ASP A 49 -16.17 17.10 17.40
C ASP A 49 -15.35 15.81 17.45
N LEU A 50 -14.13 15.90 16.94
CA LEU A 50 -13.22 14.77 16.92
C LEU A 50 -12.89 14.25 18.33
N ASP A 51 -12.93 15.09 19.37
CA ASP A 51 -12.56 14.66 20.72
C ASP A 51 -13.72 13.91 21.41
N ASN A 52 -14.93 14.04 20.89
CA ASN A 52 -16.15 13.48 21.48
C ASN A 52 -17.16 13.04 20.40
N ILE A 53 -16.75 12.12 19.53
CA ILE A 53 -17.60 11.62 18.44
C ILE A 53 -18.81 10.87 19.02
N GLN A 54 -19.99 11.44 18.83
CA GLN A 54 -21.24 10.80 19.21
C GLN A 54 -21.71 9.86 18.09
N MET A 55 -22.16 8.65 18.45
CA MET A 55 -22.52 7.62 17.47
C MET A 55 -23.77 7.98 16.65
N ASP A 56 -24.67 8.77 17.21
CA ASP A 56 -25.88 9.29 16.55
C ASP A 56 -25.56 10.34 15.47
N GLN A 57 -24.39 10.98 15.55
CA GLN A 57 -23.91 11.91 14.52
C GLN A 57 -23.33 11.18 13.30
N LEU A 58 -23.04 9.88 13.40
CA LEU A 58 -22.49 9.11 12.29
C LEU A 58 -23.59 8.80 11.28
N MET A 59 -23.57 9.52 10.16
CA MET A 59 -24.40 9.23 8.98
C MET A 59 -24.23 7.78 8.51
N ASP A 60 -25.19 7.24 7.77
CA ASP A 60 -25.07 5.89 7.21
C ASP A 60 -23.87 5.75 6.23
N THR A 61 -23.52 4.50 5.91
CA THR A 61 -22.36 4.19 5.06
C THR A 61 -22.45 4.77 3.67
N TYR A 62 -23.64 4.84 3.08
CA TYR A 62 -23.83 5.38 1.74
C TYR A 62 -23.59 6.89 1.74
N LYS A 63 -24.16 7.60 2.73
CA LYS A 63 -23.99 9.05 2.85
C LYS A 63 -22.53 9.43 3.09
N ARG A 64 -21.81 8.69 3.94
CA ARG A 64 -20.37 8.90 4.14
C ARG A 64 -19.58 8.68 2.84
N ALA A 65 -19.90 7.63 2.08
CA ALA A 65 -19.25 7.36 0.80
C ALA A 65 -19.51 8.48 -0.23
N GLU A 66 -20.73 9.02 -0.30
CA GLU A 66 -21.08 10.16 -1.17
C GLU A 66 -20.24 11.40 -0.83
N ILE A 67 -20.09 11.72 0.46
CA ILE A 67 -19.28 12.85 0.93
C ILE A 67 -17.81 12.64 0.54
N ILE A 68 -17.23 11.48 0.87
CA ILE A 68 -15.82 11.17 0.57
C ILE A 68 -15.54 11.20 -0.93
N ALA A 69 -16.43 10.65 -1.76
CA ALA A 69 -16.30 10.69 -3.22
C ALA A 69 -16.33 12.12 -3.78
N SER A 70 -17.09 13.02 -3.14
CA SER A 70 -17.19 14.43 -3.54
C SER A 70 -16.03 15.30 -3.07
N HIS A 71 -15.17 14.80 -2.17
CA HIS A 71 -14.07 15.56 -1.55
C HIS A 71 -12.70 14.87 -1.67
N PRO A 72 -12.19 14.66 -2.91
CA PRO A 72 -10.94 13.93 -3.13
C PRO A 72 -9.71 14.55 -2.44
N VAL A 73 -9.67 15.87 -2.27
CA VAL A 73 -8.58 16.58 -1.56
C VAL A 73 -8.58 16.25 -0.07
N ALA A 74 -9.77 16.18 0.55
CA ALA A 74 -9.91 15.81 1.96
C ALA A 74 -9.43 14.37 2.20
N THR A 75 -9.83 13.46 1.32
CA THR A 75 -9.43 12.04 1.36
C THR A 75 -7.91 11.88 1.18
N ALA A 76 -7.32 12.61 0.23
CA ALA A 76 -5.87 12.58 0.01
C ALA A 76 -5.12 13.13 1.23
N LYS A 77 -5.63 14.19 1.86
CA LYS A 77 -5.06 14.79 3.07
C LYS A 77 -5.10 13.81 4.25
N PHE A 78 -6.24 13.16 4.46
CA PHE A 78 -6.39 12.12 5.48
C PHE A 78 -5.38 10.99 5.26
N PHE A 79 -5.32 10.45 4.04
CA PHE A 79 -4.39 9.37 3.72
C PHE A 79 -2.94 9.77 3.98
N HIS A 80 -2.50 10.92 3.46
CA HIS A 80 -1.13 11.38 3.64
C HIS A 80 -0.78 11.58 5.11
N LEU A 81 -1.66 12.25 5.87
CA LEU A 81 -1.43 12.54 7.28
C LEU A 81 -1.35 11.25 8.12
N LEU A 82 -2.26 10.31 7.90
CA LEU A 82 -2.26 9.04 8.62
C LEU A 82 -1.01 8.20 8.29
N ILE A 83 -0.67 8.08 7.00
CA ILE A 83 0.48 7.28 6.58
C ILE A 83 1.79 7.89 7.08
N THR A 84 1.98 9.20 6.96
CA THR A 84 3.18 9.88 7.47
C THR A 84 3.33 9.68 8.98
N ASN A 85 2.26 9.84 9.76
CA ASN A 85 2.31 9.57 11.20
C ASN A 85 2.67 8.11 11.51
N ILE A 86 2.09 7.14 10.81
CA ILE A 86 2.43 5.72 11.00
C ILE A 86 3.91 5.47 10.68
N LEU A 87 4.41 6.03 9.59
CA LEU A 87 5.80 5.87 9.19
C LEU A 87 6.76 6.51 10.20
N ASP A 88 6.54 7.76 10.58
CA ASP A 88 7.48 8.54 11.39
C ASP A 88 7.46 8.16 12.87
N THR A 89 6.28 7.89 13.43
CA THR A 89 6.16 7.63 14.87
C THR A 89 6.24 6.14 15.21
N MET A 90 5.68 5.26 14.38
CA MET A 90 5.62 3.83 14.68
C MET A 90 6.68 3.04 13.94
N ILE A 91 6.77 3.16 12.61
CA ILE A 91 7.74 2.37 11.83
C ILE A 91 9.17 2.82 12.16
N VAL A 92 9.47 4.11 12.01
CA VAL A 92 10.79 4.67 12.40
C VAL A 92 11.00 4.61 13.91
N GLY A 93 9.93 4.74 14.70
CA GLY A 93 9.99 4.53 16.15
C GLY A 93 10.35 3.11 16.56
N GLY A 94 10.27 2.12 15.66
CA GLY A 94 10.69 0.75 15.93
C GLY A 94 9.60 -0.14 16.50
N VAL A 95 8.34 0.06 16.09
CA VAL A 95 7.20 -0.81 16.48
C VAL A 95 7.39 -2.26 16.00
N LEU A 96 8.15 -2.47 14.93
CA LEU A 96 8.48 -3.80 14.41
C LEU A 96 9.87 -4.24 14.87
N ASP A 97 10.86 -3.37 14.76
CA ASP A 97 12.23 -3.39 15.30
C ASP A 97 12.88 -2.09 14.79
N PRO A 98 14.10 -1.68 15.18
CA PRO A 98 14.80 -0.60 14.51
C PRO A 98 14.85 -0.82 12.99
N VAL A 99 14.50 0.23 12.25
CA VAL A 99 14.36 0.20 10.79
C VAL A 99 15.53 0.94 10.15
N LYS A 100 16.24 0.24 9.26
CA LYS A 100 17.33 0.81 8.47
C LYS A 100 16.81 1.54 7.23
N ALA A 101 15.79 0.99 6.59
CA ALA A 101 15.18 1.58 5.41
C ALA A 101 13.72 1.16 5.23
N TYR A 102 12.95 1.99 4.54
CA TYR A 102 11.68 1.56 3.98
C TYR A 102 11.42 2.16 2.59
N PHE A 103 10.58 1.49 1.82
CA PHE A 103 10.05 1.99 0.55
C PHE A 103 8.58 1.60 0.40
N GLY A 104 7.72 2.59 0.41
CA GLY A 104 6.26 2.46 0.33
C GLY A 104 5.73 2.97 -1.01
N ILE A 105 4.86 2.22 -1.65
CA ILE A 105 4.20 2.59 -2.92
C ILE A 105 2.73 2.81 -2.66
N VAL A 106 2.19 3.93 -3.17
CA VAL A 106 0.78 4.28 -3.09
C VAL A 106 0.06 3.79 -4.34
N GLU A 107 -1.04 3.08 -4.15
CA GLU A 107 -1.91 2.59 -5.23
C GLU A 107 -3.37 2.97 -4.95
N SER A 108 -4.17 3.09 -6.02
CA SER A 108 -5.63 3.17 -5.90
C SER A 108 -6.25 1.78 -5.97
N GLN A 109 -7.23 1.52 -5.10
CA GLN A 109 -8.06 0.33 -5.17
C GLN A 109 -9.20 0.50 -6.18
N GLY A 110 -9.92 -0.58 -6.48
CA GLY A 110 -11.10 -0.55 -7.34
C GLY A 110 -12.30 0.23 -6.80
N ARG A 111 -12.13 0.98 -5.70
CA ARG A 111 -13.10 1.94 -5.14
C ARG A 111 -12.50 3.35 -5.04
N ASP A 112 -11.41 3.60 -5.76
CA ASP A 112 -10.67 4.86 -5.80
C ASP A 112 -10.00 5.33 -4.49
N SER A 113 -10.11 4.54 -3.41
CA SER A 113 -9.37 4.75 -2.17
C SER A 113 -7.89 4.40 -2.33
N LEU A 114 -7.02 5.07 -1.55
CA LEU A 114 -5.58 4.85 -1.57
C LEU A 114 -5.16 3.77 -0.55
N HIS A 115 -4.19 2.94 -0.90
CA HIS A 115 -3.50 2.04 0.03
C HIS A 115 -1.99 2.09 -0.17
N LEU A 116 -1.25 1.69 0.87
CA LEU A 116 0.21 1.67 0.87
C LEU A 116 0.70 0.22 0.89
N HIS A 117 1.58 -0.12 -0.05
CA HIS A 117 2.42 -1.32 0.01
C HIS A 117 3.83 -0.93 0.43
N LEU A 118 4.29 -1.41 1.58
CA LEU A 118 5.53 -1.03 2.23
C LEU A 118 6.51 -2.21 2.30
N LEU A 119 7.73 -1.94 1.89
CA LEU A 119 8.90 -2.79 2.11
C LEU A 119 9.73 -2.18 3.23
N ILE A 120 10.10 -3.00 4.21
CA ILE A 120 10.86 -2.56 5.38
C ILE A 120 12.13 -3.41 5.50
N TRP A 121 13.26 -2.74 5.64
CA TRP A 121 14.54 -3.32 6.00
C TRP A 121 14.75 -3.06 7.49
N LEU A 122 14.69 -4.12 8.27
CA LEU A 122 15.07 -4.06 9.68
C LEU A 122 16.58 -3.84 9.78
N ASP A 123 17.01 -3.20 10.86
CA ASP A 123 18.42 -2.89 11.12
C ASP A 123 19.16 -4.13 11.63
N HIS A 124 19.29 -5.13 10.77
CA HIS A 124 20.11 -6.31 11.00
C HIS A 124 21.18 -6.42 9.91
N ASP A 125 22.43 -6.69 10.30
CA ASP A 125 23.54 -6.83 9.34
C ASP A 125 23.65 -8.24 8.70
N MET A 126 22.59 -9.04 8.79
CA MET A 126 22.60 -10.42 8.31
C MET A 126 22.26 -10.56 6.83
N LYS A 127 23.12 -11.26 6.11
CA LYS A 127 22.90 -11.71 4.74
C LYS A 127 22.05 -12.99 4.74
N PRO A 128 21.43 -13.35 3.60
CA PRO A 128 20.68 -14.60 3.48
C PRO A 128 21.48 -15.87 3.83
N ALA A 129 22.80 -15.85 3.59
CA ALA A 129 23.69 -16.96 3.96
C ALA A 129 23.84 -17.10 5.48
N ASP A 130 24.08 -15.99 6.19
CA ASP A 130 24.22 -15.94 7.65
C ASP A 130 22.94 -16.45 8.33
N MET A 131 21.78 -16.13 7.76
CA MET A 131 20.49 -16.62 8.25
C MET A 131 20.36 -18.13 8.11
N LYS A 132 20.74 -18.71 6.97
CA LYS A 132 20.68 -20.16 6.75
C LYS A 132 21.54 -20.92 7.76
N GLU A 133 22.69 -20.35 8.12
CA GLU A 133 23.57 -20.87 9.17
C GLU A 133 22.95 -20.71 10.57
N LYS A 134 22.47 -19.51 10.92
CA LYS A 134 21.87 -19.25 12.24
C LYS A 134 20.59 -20.05 12.50
N ILE A 135 19.78 -20.30 11.46
CA ILE A 135 18.61 -21.18 11.57
C ILE A 135 19.00 -22.60 12.01
N GLN A 136 20.24 -23.07 11.81
CA GLN A 136 20.68 -24.37 12.32
C GLN A 136 20.75 -24.39 13.86
N ASN A 137 20.95 -23.23 14.50
CA ASN A 137 20.97 -23.10 15.96
C ASN A 137 19.53 -23.08 16.53
N ALA A 138 19.25 -24.00 17.45
CA ALA A 138 17.94 -24.12 18.09
C ALA A 138 17.55 -22.89 18.92
N ASP A 139 18.49 -22.31 19.67
CA ASP A 139 18.25 -21.10 20.48
C ASP A 139 17.86 -19.91 19.59
N PHE A 140 18.55 -19.75 18.46
CA PHE A 140 18.21 -18.72 17.48
C PHE A 140 16.81 -18.91 16.90
N ARG A 141 16.42 -20.16 16.54
CA ARG A 141 15.06 -20.45 16.05
C ARG A 141 13.99 -20.09 17.07
N GLU A 142 14.22 -20.40 18.34
CA GLU A 142 13.27 -20.08 19.42
C GLU A 142 13.13 -18.56 19.61
N LYS A 143 14.25 -17.82 19.61
CA LYS A 143 14.23 -16.35 19.65
C LYS A 143 13.51 -15.75 18.45
N LEU A 144 13.78 -16.26 17.25
CA LEU A 144 13.14 -15.78 16.02
C LEU A 144 11.64 -16.04 16.02
N LYS A 145 11.22 -17.22 16.47
CA LYS A 145 9.81 -17.56 16.64
C LYS A 145 9.11 -16.60 17.60
N ALA A 146 9.70 -16.37 18.79
CA ALA A 146 9.14 -15.46 19.79
C ALA A 146 9.01 -14.03 19.24
N TYR A 147 10.03 -13.54 18.54
CA TYR A 147 9.98 -12.24 17.88
C TYR A 147 8.86 -12.14 16.83
N LEU A 148 8.72 -13.15 15.96
CA LEU A 148 7.69 -13.14 14.92
C LEU A 148 6.28 -13.23 15.50
N GLU A 149 6.07 -14.01 16.57
CA GLU A 149 4.78 -14.10 17.25
C GLU A 149 4.41 -12.77 17.92
N ASP A 150 5.39 -12.00 18.36
CA ASP A 150 5.19 -10.67 18.94
C ASP A 150 4.78 -9.63 17.90
N ILE A 151 5.44 -9.59 16.72
CA ILE A 151 5.16 -8.58 15.69
C ILE A 151 4.07 -8.97 14.68
N ILE A 152 3.79 -10.26 14.51
CA ILE A 152 2.82 -10.79 13.53
C ILE A 152 1.84 -11.74 14.23
N LYS A 153 0.58 -11.33 14.26
CA LYS A 153 -0.54 -12.13 14.76
C LYS A 153 -1.31 -12.72 13.59
N GLU A 154 -1.67 -14.01 13.70
CA GLU A 154 -2.52 -14.71 12.73
C GLU A 154 -3.84 -15.21 13.35
N ASP A 155 -4.04 -15.01 14.65
CA ASP A 155 -5.26 -15.32 15.38
C ASP A 155 -5.51 -14.34 16.55
N LEU A 156 -6.59 -14.57 17.29
CA LEU A 156 -7.04 -13.71 18.39
C LEU A 156 -6.95 -14.38 19.78
N ASP A 157 -6.27 -15.53 19.92
CA ASP A 157 -6.30 -16.26 21.18
C ASP A 157 -5.65 -15.49 22.34
N GLU A 158 -4.58 -14.74 22.06
CA GLU A 158 -3.87 -13.89 23.03
C GLU A 158 -4.67 -12.66 23.49
N PHE A 159 -5.80 -12.38 22.83
CA PHE A 159 -6.67 -11.25 23.12
C PHE A 159 -7.91 -11.66 23.93
N LYS A 160 -8.09 -12.94 24.22
CA LYS A 160 -9.20 -13.47 25.04
C LYS A 160 -8.91 -13.24 26.53
N GLU A 161 -9.97 -12.99 27.32
CA GLU A 161 -9.92 -12.57 28.74
C GLU A 161 -9.07 -13.45 29.69
N LYS A 162 -8.73 -14.69 29.30
CA LYS A 162 -7.95 -15.64 30.12
C LYS A 162 -6.44 -15.60 29.86
N TYR A 163 -5.96 -14.75 28.95
CA TYR A 163 -4.54 -14.69 28.63
C TYR A 163 -3.80 -13.78 29.62
N VAL A 164 -3.04 -14.39 30.55
CA VAL A 164 -2.11 -13.67 31.42
C VAL A 164 -0.82 -13.47 30.63
N PHE A 165 -0.49 -12.22 30.30
CA PHE A 165 0.87 -11.90 29.86
C PHE A 165 1.79 -12.10 31.06
N GLU A 166 2.58 -13.16 31.05
CA GLU A 166 3.86 -13.07 31.75
C GLU A 166 4.63 -11.93 31.08
N ASN A 167 5.07 -10.94 31.86
CA ASN A 167 6.07 -9.96 31.41
C ASN A 167 7.39 -10.73 31.18
N SER A 168 7.45 -11.54 30.14
CA SER A 168 8.69 -12.07 29.61
C SER A 168 9.24 -10.99 28.68
N ASP A 169 10.41 -10.48 29.01
CA ASP A 169 11.21 -9.70 28.06
C ASP A 169 11.34 -10.54 26.78
N VAL A 170 10.71 -10.11 25.69
CA VAL A 170 10.83 -10.79 24.40
C VAL A 170 12.33 -10.84 24.08
N PRO A 171 12.93 -12.03 23.91
CA PRO A 171 14.37 -12.14 23.74
C PRO A 171 14.82 -11.29 22.56
N ARG A 172 15.82 -10.42 22.78
CA ARG A 172 16.40 -9.62 21.69
C ARG A 172 16.96 -10.58 20.64
N LEU A 173 16.38 -10.50 19.45
CA LEU A 173 16.82 -11.31 18.34
C LEU A 173 18.17 -10.82 17.78
N TRP A 174 18.46 -9.53 17.97
CA TRP A 174 19.62 -8.83 17.44
C TRP A 174 20.32 -8.01 18.53
N ASN A 175 21.58 -7.63 18.28
CA ASN A 175 22.32 -6.64 19.08
C ASN A 175 21.89 -5.19 18.72
N THR A 176 20.60 -4.95 18.54
CA THR A 176 20.02 -3.65 18.18
C THR A 176 19.55 -2.89 19.43
N PRO A 177 19.35 -1.55 19.33
CA PRO A 177 18.61 -0.79 20.32
C PRO A 177 17.27 -1.48 20.65
N PRO A 178 16.78 -1.39 21.91
CA PRO A 178 15.53 -2.03 22.27
C PRO A 178 14.39 -1.55 21.36
N ARG A 179 13.50 -2.48 20.98
CA ARG A 179 12.18 -2.17 20.40
C ARG A 179 11.53 -1.05 21.21
N LEU A 180 10.75 -0.19 20.56
CA LEU A 180 9.98 0.84 21.25
C LEU A 180 9.22 0.20 22.42
N SER A 181 9.42 0.70 23.64
CA SER A 181 8.72 0.15 24.80
C SER A 181 7.21 0.23 24.57
N ARG A 182 6.43 -0.68 25.18
CA ARG A 182 4.96 -0.64 25.07
C ARG A 182 4.42 0.74 25.42
N ASP A 183 4.96 1.39 26.45
CA ASP A 183 4.57 2.74 26.86
C ASP A 183 4.83 3.79 25.77
N ASN A 184 5.97 3.70 25.08
CA ASN A 184 6.30 4.60 23.98
C ASN A 184 5.46 4.31 22.71
N ILE A 185 5.09 3.04 22.46
CA ILE A 185 4.15 2.68 21.39
C ILE A 185 2.76 3.24 21.71
N TYR A 186 2.31 3.14 22.96
CA TYR A 186 1.05 3.72 23.39
C TYR A 186 1.07 5.26 23.30
N ALA A 187 2.17 5.90 23.68
CA ALA A 187 2.36 7.33 23.44
C ALA A 187 2.27 7.68 21.94
N ALA A 188 2.92 6.91 21.06
CA ALA A 188 2.79 7.11 19.61
C ALA A 188 1.34 6.95 19.12
N LEU A 189 0.61 5.94 19.62
CA LEU A 189 -0.82 5.78 19.32
C LEU A 189 -1.66 6.98 19.80
N SER A 190 -1.29 7.63 20.92
CA SER A 190 -1.95 8.88 21.35
C SER A 190 -1.63 10.08 20.46
N THR A 191 -0.48 10.11 19.77
CA THR A 191 -0.20 11.15 18.76
C THR A 191 -1.01 10.95 17.47
N MET A 192 -1.50 9.72 17.25
CA MET A 192 -2.46 9.39 16.21
C MET A 192 -3.90 9.60 16.66
N ASP A 193 -4.12 9.86 17.95
CA ASP A 193 -5.38 10.37 18.48
C ASP A 193 -5.58 11.80 17.98
N LEU A 194 -6.85 12.16 17.86
CA LEU A 194 -7.35 13.26 17.04
C LEU A 194 -6.80 14.64 17.47
N THR A 195 -6.34 14.76 18.71
CA THR A 195 -5.62 15.91 19.28
C THR A 195 -4.23 16.14 18.69
N GLY A 196 -3.46 15.09 18.41
CA GLY A 196 -2.14 15.20 17.77
C GLY A 196 -2.25 15.60 16.30
N LEU A 197 -3.30 15.12 15.62
CA LEU A 197 -3.65 15.53 14.27
C LEU A 197 -4.04 17.02 14.20
N LYS A 198 -4.80 17.54 15.20
CA LYS A 198 -5.14 18.97 15.32
C LYS A 198 -3.91 19.87 15.47
N GLN A 199 -2.91 19.49 16.28
CA GLN A 199 -1.66 20.26 16.43
C GLN A 199 -0.86 20.31 15.12
N ASN A 200 -0.72 19.18 14.42
CA ASN A 200 -0.05 19.13 13.11
C ASN A 200 -0.81 19.94 12.01
N ILE A 201 -2.13 20.07 12.12
CA ILE A 201 -2.94 20.95 11.25
C ILE A 201 -2.67 22.44 11.54
N CYS A 202 -2.50 22.84 12.80
CA CYS A 202 -2.14 24.22 13.18
C CYS A 202 -0.69 24.58 12.81
N GLU A 203 0.24 23.63 12.93
CA GLU A 203 1.65 23.88 12.60
C GLU A 203 1.88 23.98 11.08
N SER A 204 1.21 23.14 10.28
CA SER A 204 1.29 23.19 8.81
C SER A 204 0.65 24.43 8.18
N SER A 205 -0.19 25.17 8.93
CA SER A 205 -0.74 26.47 8.52
C SER A 205 0.16 27.66 8.87
N SER A 206 1.27 27.44 9.58
CA SER A 206 2.24 28.49 9.96
C SER A 206 3.41 28.67 8.98
N VAL A 207 3.54 27.81 7.95
CA VAL A 207 4.51 28.02 6.87
C VAL A 207 3.97 29.10 5.93
N GLN A 208 4.50 30.32 6.09
CA GLN A 208 4.21 31.49 5.27
C GLN A 208 4.29 31.16 3.76
N SER A 209 3.14 30.91 3.14
CA SER A 209 3.00 31.03 1.70
C SER A 209 2.96 32.53 1.37
N LYS A 210 4.00 33.02 0.69
CA LYS A 210 3.96 34.34 0.06
C LYS A 210 2.78 34.36 -0.93
N PRO A 211 1.90 35.37 -0.90
CA PRO A 211 0.77 35.42 -1.80
C PRO A 211 1.26 35.70 -3.22
N LEU A 212 1.09 34.74 -4.13
CA LEU A 212 1.22 35.02 -5.55
C LEU A 212 -0.06 35.75 -5.98
N LYS A 213 0.08 37.05 -6.30
CA LYS A 213 -0.98 37.87 -6.86
C LYS A 213 -1.55 37.24 -8.14
N GLU A 214 -2.85 37.39 -8.26
CA GLU A 214 -3.69 37.12 -9.44
C GLU A 214 -3.02 37.52 -10.76
N GLN A 215 -3.06 36.62 -11.74
CA GLN A 215 -3.30 36.91 -13.17
C GLN A 215 -3.27 35.58 -13.96
N ILE A 216 -4.38 34.84 -14.01
CA ILE A 216 -4.67 33.96 -15.13
C ILE A 216 -6.16 34.14 -15.49
N ALA A 217 -6.39 34.60 -16.72
CA ALA A 217 -7.69 34.93 -17.27
C ALA A 217 -8.65 33.73 -17.34
N PRO A 218 -9.98 33.94 -17.23
CA PRO A 218 -10.97 32.88 -17.32
C PRO A 218 -11.27 32.59 -18.78
N SER A 219 -10.56 31.65 -19.40
CA SER A 219 -11.00 31.08 -20.67
C SER A 219 -10.30 29.77 -20.95
N ILE A 220 -11.08 28.78 -21.43
CA ILE A 220 -10.71 27.44 -21.90
C ILE A 220 -10.80 26.33 -20.83
N PHE A 221 -11.99 26.18 -20.23
CA PHE A 221 -12.52 24.86 -19.91
C PHE A 221 -13.93 24.77 -20.50
N HIS A 222 -14.00 24.37 -21.78
CA HIS A 222 -15.26 23.94 -22.37
C HIS A 222 -15.56 22.53 -21.84
N VAL A 223 -16.37 22.46 -20.77
CA VAL A 223 -17.10 21.24 -20.45
C VAL A 223 -18.18 21.10 -21.52
N SER A 224 -18.03 20.14 -22.44
CA SER A 224 -19.10 19.82 -23.41
C SER A 224 -20.24 19.08 -22.70
N PRO A 225 -21.49 19.57 -22.77
CA PRO A 225 -22.66 18.82 -22.32
C PRO A 225 -23.23 18.01 -23.49
N SER A 226 -22.84 16.74 -23.61
CA SER A 226 -23.50 15.75 -24.49
C SER A 226 -23.00 14.37 -24.07
N SER A 227 -23.78 13.36 -23.71
CA SER A 227 -25.21 13.12 -23.89
C SER A 227 -25.62 12.02 -22.91
N ASN A 228 -26.65 12.28 -22.10
CA ASN A 228 -27.43 11.29 -21.36
C ASN A 228 -28.10 10.32 -22.34
N LYS A 229 -27.43 9.24 -22.73
CA LYS A 229 -28.05 8.08 -23.39
C LYS A 229 -27.36 6.79 -22.96
N PHE A 230 -27.68 6.30 -21.78
CA PHE A 230 -27.72 4.87 -21.46
C PHE A 230 -28.64 4.65 -20.23
N LEU A 231 -29.93 4.95 -20.43
CA LEU A 231 -31.02 4.44 -19.61
C LEU A 231 -32.01 3.77 -20.56
N GLN A 232 -31.78 2.49 -20.83
CA GLN A 232 -32.78 1.53 -21.27
C GLN A 232 -32.21 0.13 -20.99
N THR A 233 -32.46 -0.36 -19.77
CA THR A 233 -32.33 -1.77 -19.45
C THR A 233 -33.61 -2.49 -19.91
N PRO A 234 -33.51 -3.75 -20.40
CA PRO A 234 -34.68 -4.50 -20.83
C PRO A 234 -35.54 -4.88 -19.61
N THR A 235 -36.85 -4.68 -19.74
CA THR A 235 -37.88 -5.12 -18.80
C THR A 235 -37.79 -6.63 -18.57
N ARG A 236 -37.24 -7.04 -17.43
CA ARG A 236 -37.40 -8.39 -16.90
C ARG A 236 -38.39 -8.31 -15.75
N ASN A 237 -39.60 -8.85 -15.97
CA ASN A 237 -40.61 -9.06 -14.95
C ASN A 237 -39.98 -9.71 -13.71
N GLN A 238 -39.80 -8.94 -12.64
CA GLN A 238 -39.50 -9.46 -11.32
C GLN A 238 -40.79 -9.35 -10.51
N SER A 239 -41.36 -10.52 -10.24
CA SER A 239 -42.30 -10.72 -9.15
C SER A 239 -41.72 -10.13 -7.87
N THR A 240 -42.44 -9.16 -7.32
CA THR A 240 -42.21 -8.55 -6.01
C THR A 240 -42.22 -9.63 -4.94
N SER A 241 -41.05 -10.04 -4.48
CA SER A 241 -40.87 -10.57 -3.13
C SER A 241 -40.16 -9.49 -2.34
N VAL A 242 -40.96 -8.79 -1.52
CA VAL A 242 -40.48 -7.88 -0.49
C VAL A 242 -39.69 -8.72 0.51
N ILE A 243 -38.38 -8.82 0.32
CA ILE A 243 -37.50 -9.30 1.38
C ILE A 243 -37.33 -8.12 2.32
N ASN A 244 -38.15 -8.11 3.37
CA ASN A 244 -37.91 -7.32 4.57
C ASN A 244 -36.60 -7.80 5.20
N ALA A 245 -35.48 -7.24 4.75
CA ALA A 245 -34.25 -7.30 5.52
C ALA A 245 -34.43 -6.32 6.68
N SER A 246 -34.77 -6.86 7.86
CA SER A 246 -34.68 -6.12 9.11
C SER A 246 -33.22 -5.66 9.29
N TYR A 247 -32.97 -4.41 8.93
CA TYR A 247 -31.73 -3.72 9.25
C TYR A 247 -31.64 -3.61 10.77
N ASN A 248 -30.73 -4.35 11.36
CA ASN A 248 -30.45 -4.27 12.78
C ASN A 248 -29.53 -3.05 13.01
N GLU A 249 -30.11 -1.95 13.49
CA GLU A 249 -29.48 -0.63 13.74
C GLU A 249 -28.42 -0.62 14.86
N SER A 250 -27.75 -1.74 15.18
CA SER A 250 -26.92 -1.85 16.40
C SER A 250 -25.54 -2.50 16.22
N LYS A 251 -24.89 -2.35 15.06
CA LYS A 251 -23.47 -2.74 14.89
C LYS A 251 -22.59 -1.53 14.63
N ILE A 252 -21.95 -1.05 15.69
CA ILE A 252 -20.89 -0.03 15.64
C ILE A 252 -19.80 -0.52 14.70
N ILE A 253 -19.39 0.32 13.75
CA ILE A 253 -18.26 0.05 12.85
C ILE A 253 -17.00 0.52 13.58
N PRO A 254 -16.07 -0.38 13.99
CA PRO A 254 -14.91 0.01 14.80
C PRO A 254 -14.03 1.06 14.11
N ALA A 255 -13.96 1.05 12.77
CA ALA A 255 -13.23 2.04 11.99
C ALA A 255 -13.71 3.49 12.20
N CYS A 256 -14.96 3.69 12.65
CA CYS A 256 -15.52 4.99 12.99
C CYS A 256 -15.17 5.47 14.41
N LEU A 257 -14.54 4.62 15.22
CA LEU A 257 -14.16 4.94 16.60
C LEU A 257 -12.71 5.43 16.68
N PRO A 258 -12.41 6.38 17.58
CA PRO A 258 -11.04 6.73 17.91
C PRO A 258 -10.33 5.55 18.57
N THR A 259 -9.00 5.53 18.46
CA THR A 259 -8.17 4.60 19.20
C THR A 259 -8.37 4.82 20.71
N PRO A 260 -8.44 3.76 21.54
CA PRO A 260 -8.56 3.93 22.99
C PRO A 260 -7.46 4.83 23.55
N ASN A 261 -7.81 5.78 24.43
CA ASN A 261 -6.85 6.70 25.04
C ASN A 261 -5.89 5.94 25.99
N PRO A 262 -4.56 5.99 25.77
CA PRO A 262 -3.55 5.34 26.61
C PRO A 262 -3.58 5.74 28.09
N SER A 263 -3.97 6.98 28.39
CA SER A 263 -4.06 7.51 29.75
C SER A 263 -5.34 7.08 30.48
N SER A 264 -6.27 6.39 29.81
CA SER A 264 -7.53 5.97 30.42
C SER A 264 -7.36 4.78 31.37
N PRO A 265 -8.13 4.72 32.47
CA PRO A 265 -8.14 3.53 33.33
C PRO A 265 -8.58 2.31 32.51
N ASN A 266 -7.95 1.16 32.76
CA ASN A 266 -8.18 -0.08 32.02
C ASN A 266 -7.84 -0.03 30.52
N PHE A 267 -6.99 0.90 30.08
CA PHE A 267 -6.58 1.03 28.67
C PHE A 267 -6.16 -0.31 28.04
N ALA A 268 -5.34 -1.11 28.71
CA ALA A 268 -4.87 -2.39 28.17
C ALA A 268 -6.00 -3.40 27.89
N SER A 269 -7.10 -3.37 28.64
CA SER A 269 -8.27 -4.21 28.38
C SER A 269 -9.09 -3.63 27.21
N ARG A 270 -9.30 -2.31 27.20
CA ARG A 270 -10.03 -1.60 26.14
C ARG A 270 -9.34 -1.72 24.78
N PHE A 271 -8.01 -1.61 24.76
CA PHE A 271 -7.18 -1.78 23.57
C PHE A 271 -7.32 -3.20 22.99
N ARG A 272 -7.26 -4.24 23.84
CA ARG A 272 -7.45 -5.63 23.38
C ARG A 272 -8.84 -5.84 22.78
N ALA A 273 -9.88 -5.36 23.47
CA ALA A 273 -11.26 -5.44 22.97
C ALA A 273 -11.43 -4.72 21.63
N ASP A 274 -10.79 -3.57 21.47
CA ASP A 274 -10.81 -2.79 20.24
C ASP A 274 -10.08 -3.50 19.08
N VAL A 275 -8.90 -4.08 19.32
CA VAL A 275 -8.19 -4.90 18.32
C VAL A 275 -9.03 -6.10 17.90
N VAL A 276 -9.67 -6.80 18.83
CA VAL A 276 -10.57 -7.93 18.52
C VAL A 276 -11.71 -7.48 17.60
N GLN A 277 -12.33 -6.33 17.90
CA GLN A 277 -13.39 -5.78 17.07
C GLN A 277 -12.90 -5.40 15.66
N LEU A 278 -11.74 -4.74 15.54
CA LEU A 278 -11.13 -4.41 14.26
C LEU A 278 -10.84 -5.67 13.41
N VAL A 279 -10.30 -6.72 14.02
CA VAL A 279 -9.95 -7.95 13.31
C VAL A 279 -11.20 -8.70 12.84
N GLU A 280 -12.19 -8.89 13.71
CA GLU A 280 -13.44 -9.59 13.34
C GLU A 280 -14.28 -8.86 12.29
N THR A 281 -14.23 -7.52 12.29
CA THR A 281 -15.02 -6.70 11.35
C THR A 281 -14.28 -6.41 10.05
N GLY A 282 -13.00 -6.07 10.12
CA GLY A 282 -12.23 -5.56 8.98
C GLY A 282 -11.14 -6.50 8.48
N ASN A 283 -10.52 -7.31 9.34
CA ASN A 283 -9.33 -8.10 8.97
C ASN A 283 -9.57 -9.59 8.74
N LYS A 284 -10.81 -10.05 8.96
CA LYS A 284 -11.26 -11.41 8.67
C LYS A 284 -11.82 -11.50 7.26
N HIS A 285 -11.31 -12.44 6.48
CA HIS A 285 -11.68 -12.60 5.09
C HIS A 285 -13.12 -13.09 4.95
N ARG A 286 -13.88 -12.39 4.09
CA ARG A 286 -15.20 -12.81 3.62
C ARG A 286 -15.15 -12.91 2.11
N HIS A 287 -15.62 -14.03 1.58
CA HIS A 287 -15.64 -14.22 0.15
C HIS A 287 -16.50 -13.15 -0.52
N SER A 288 -15.97 -12.59 -1.61
CA SER A 288 -16.66 -11.69 -2.51
C SER A 288 -16.35 -12.10 -3.95
N ASP A 289 -17.02 -11.48 -4.92
CA ASP A 289 -16.76 -11.78 -6.34
C ASP A 289 -15.29 -11.57 -6.73
N THR A 290 -14.59 -10.65 -6.04
CA THR A 290 -13.15 -10.41 -6.24
C THR A 290 -12.29 -11.63 -5.91
N CYS A 291 -12.73 -12.49 -4.99
CA CYS A 291 -12.03 -13.73 -4.62
C CYS A 291 -11.98 -14.71 -5.79
N TYR A 292 -12.94 -14.62 -6.72
CA TYR A 292 -13.12 -15.56 -7.82
C TYR A 292 -12.89 -14.92 -9.20
N LYS A 293 -12.36 -13.68 -9.24
CA LYS A 293 -12.10 -12.92 -10.47
C LYS A 293 -11.31 -13.70 -11.53
N TYR A 294 -10.38 -14.55 -11.11
CA TYR A 294 -9.54 -15.36 -12.01
C TYR A 294 -9.90 -16.84 -12.00
N SER A 295 -11.02 -17.21 -11.38
CA SER A 295 -11.47 -18.61 -11.35
C SER A 295 -12.00 -19.04 -12.72
N ASN A 296 -11.63 -20.24 -13.15
CA ASN A 296 -12.06 -20.75 -14.46
C ASN A 296 -13.58 -21.02 -14.45
N PRO A 297 -14.37 -20.38 -15.32
CA PRO A 297 -15.83 -20.55 -15.36
C PRO A 297 -16.28 -22.00 -15.59
N LYS A 298 -15.41 -22.83 -16.21
CA LYS A 298 -15.65 -24.24 -16.52
C LYS A 298 -15.39 -25.19 -15.34
N GLN A 299 -14.82 -24.71 -14.23
CA GLN A 299 -14.51 -25.50 -13.04
C GLN A 299 -15.22 -24.91 -11.80
N ARG A 300 -16.56 -24.84 -11.85
CA ARG A 300 -17.38 -24.25 -10.77
C ARG A 300 -17.20 -24.95 -9.43
N ASP A 301 -16.88 -26.25 -9.43
CA ASP A 301 -16.71 -27.05 -8.21
C ASP A 301 -15.33 -26.90 -7.55
N LYS A 302 -14.39 -26.16 -8.17
CA LYS A 302 -13.03 -25.91 -7.66
C LYS A 302 -12.70 -24.42 -7.62
N LYS A 303 -13.61 -23.59 -7.10
CA LYS A 303 -13.32 -22.16 -6.89
C LYS A 303 -12.28 -21.97 -5.78
N ILE A 304 -11.03 -21.82 -6.18
CA ILE A 304 -9.94 -21.44 -5.27
C ILE A 304 -10.01 -19.93 -5.03
N CYS A 305 -10.04 -19.52 -3.77
CA CYS A 305 -9.97 -18.11 -3.41
C CYS A 305 -8.63 -17.52 -3.85
N ARG A 306 -8.66 -16.41 -4.58
CA ARG A 306 -7.47 -15.63 -4.98
C ARG A 306 -6.57 -15.28 -3.79
N MET A 307 -7.17 -15.01 -2.62
CA MET A 307 -6.47 -14.69 -1.38
C MET A 307 -5.98 -15.94 -0.62
N ARG A 308 -6.14 -17.14 -1.20
CA ARG A 308 -5.74 -18.44 -0.64
C ARG A 308 -6.37 -18.75 0.72
N MET A 309 -7.66 -18.42 0.84
CA MET A 309 -8.49 -18.74 2.01
C MET A 309 -9.34 -20.00 1.74
N PRO A 310 -9.64 -20.83 2.76
CA PRO A 310 -9.12 -20.78 4.13
C PRO A 310 -7.63 -21.16 4.20
N ARG A 311 -6.88 -20.55 5.12
CA ARG A 311 -5.46 -20.91 5.35
C ARG A 311 -5.36 -22.17 6.21
N LYS A 312 -4.22 -22.85 6.12
CA LYS A 312 -3.94 -24.04 6.95
C LYS A 312 -3.81 -23.62 8.42
N LEU A 313 -4.50 -24.36 9.29
CA LEU A 313 -4.36 -24.23 10.74
C LEU A 313 -3.03 -24.80 11.22
N VAL A 314 -2.42 -24.12 12.19
CA VAL A 314 -1.12 -24.45 12.75
C VAL A 314 -1.19 -24.27 14.25
N GLN A 315 -0.96 -25.33 15.02
CA GLN A 315 -1.13 -25.29 16.48
C GLN A 315 0.00 -24.54 17.19
N ILE A 316 1.21 -24.58 16.64
CA ILE A 316 2.42 -24.01 17.25
C ILE A 316 3.31 -23.46 16.13
N SER A 317 3.93 -22.30 16.35
CA SER A 317 4.87 -21.76 15.38
C SER A 317 6.11 -22.67 15.28
N THR A 318 6.60 -22.90 14.06
CA THR A 318 7.75 -23.77 13.78
C THR A 318 8.60 -23.21 12.66
N ILE A 319 9.90 -23.46 12.73
CA ILE A 319 10.89 -23.10 11.70
C ILE A 319 11.60 -24.37 11.26
N ASP A 320 11.47 -24.73 9.99
CA ASP A 320 12.16 -25.89 9.42
C ASP A 320 13.66 -25.59 9.29
N PRO A 321 14.55 -26.34 9.97
CA PRO A 321 15.99 -26.10 9.91
C PRO A 321 16.60 -26.37 8.53
N ALA A 322 16.02 -27.26 7.72
CA ALA A 322 16.55 -27.61 6.42
C ALA A 322 16.21 -26.56 5.35
N THR A 323 14.96 -26.07 5.36
CA THR A 323 14.45 -25.16 4.33
C THR A 323 14.40 -23.69 4.78
N GLY A 324 14.39 -23.43 6.09
CA GLY A 324 14.13 -22.11 6.67
C GLY A 324 12.66 -21.66 6.56
N HIS A 325 11.75 -22.57 6.19
CA HIS A 325 10.32 -22.26 6.09
C HIS A 325 9.72 -22.01 7.48
N ILE A 326 9.00 -20.90 7.60
CA ILE A 326 8.37 -20.45 8.85
C ILE A 326 6.87 -20.73 8.77
N SER A 327 6.35 -21.48 9.73
CA SER A 327 4.91 -21.67 9.91
C SER A 327 4.51 -21.01 11.22
N MET A 328 3.71 -19.96 11.17
CA MET A 328 3.20 -19.27 12.35
C MET A 328 1.97 -19.99 12.92
N ARG A 329 1.77 -19.91 14.24
CA ARG A 329 0.56 -20.40 14.91
C ARG A 329 -0.67 -19.69 14.35
N ARG A 330 -1.70 -20.46 14.05
CA ARG A 330 -2.98 -19.98 13.51
C ARG A 330 -4.12 -20.89 13.96
N SER A 331 -5.00 -20.35 14.79
CA SER A 331 -6.26 -20.99 15.19
C SER A 331 -7.49 -20.58 14.37
N ASP A 332 -7.45 -19.45 13.64
CA ASP A 332 -8.52 -19.02 12.72
C ASP A 332 -8.01 -18.99 11.26
N PRO A 333 -8.62 -19.74 10.33
CA PRO A 333 -8.12 -19.83 8.97
C PRO A 333 -8.49 -18.64 8.09
N TRP A 334 -9.30 -17.69 8.58
CA TRP A 334 -9.84 -16.55 7.82
C TRP A 334 -9.19 -15.22 8.17
N ILE A 335 -8.42 -15.15 9.26
CA ILE A 335 -7.76 -13.92 9.70
C ILE A 335 -6.53 -13.65 8.81
N ASN A 336 -6.44 -12.43 8.27
CA ASN A 336 -5.21 -11.95 7.66
C ASN A 336 -4.17 -11.61 8.73
N ASN A 337 -2.90 -11.67 8.37
CA ASN A 337 -1.81 -11.40 9.30
C ASN A 337 -1.83 -9.92 9.68
N PHE A 338 -1.76 -9.62 10.97
CA PHE A 338 -1.80 -8.23 11.46
C PHE A 338 -0.75 -7.97 12.52
N ASN A 339 -0.45 -6.70 12.73
CA ASN A 339 0.26 -6.23 13.93
C ASN A 339 -0.75 -5.46 14.77
N GLU A 340 -0.82 -5.76 16.07
CA GLU A 340 -1.86 -5.23 16.97
C GLU A 340 -1.84 -3.70 17.09
N TYR A 341 -0.67 -3.08 17.01
CA TYR A 341 -0.53 -1.63 17.09
C TYR A 341 -0.85 -0.98 15.74
N LEU A 342 -0.32 -1.54 14.63
CA LEU A 342 -0.53 -0.97 13.30
C LEU A 342 -1.99 -1.09 12.84
N ILE A 343 -2.70 -2.18 13.20
CA ILE A 343 -4.14 -2.29 12.89
C ILE A 343 -4.97 -1.28 13.70
N ALA A 344 -4.59 -1.04 14.96
CA ALA A 344 -5.21 -0.02 15.81
C ALA A 344 -4.97 1.39 15.28
N ALA A 345 -3.76 1.70 14.77
CA ALA A 345 -3.46 2.96 14.12
C ALA A 345 -4.20 3.15 12.79
N CYS A 346 -4.21 2.11 11.94
CA CYS A 346 -4.81 2.15 10.61
C CYS A 346 -6.35 2.14 10.65
N ARG A 347 -6.95 1.61 11.73
CA ARG A 347 -8.40 1.40 11.92
C ARG A 347 -9.06 0.57 10.79
N SER A 348 -8.27 -0.18 10.04
CA SER A 348 -8.71 -0.88 8.84
C SER A 348 -7.85 -2.11 8.56
N ASN A 349 -8.26 -2.91 7.57
CA ASN A 349 -7.58 -4.14 7.22
C ASN A 349 -6.11 -3.89 6.84
N MET A 350 -5.26 -4.84 7.21
CA MET A 350 -3.84 -4.83 6.90
C MET A 350 -3.36 -6.25 6.59
N ASP A 351 -2.17 -6.35 5.99
CA ASP A 351 -1.47 -7.62 5.83
C ASP A 351 0.00 -7.39 6.12
N ILE A 352 0.56 -8.10 7.10
CA ILE A 352 1.98 -8.08 7.43
C ILE A 352 2.60 -9.46 7.21
N LYS A 353 3.74 -9.50 6.55
CA LYS A 353 4.46 -10.74 6.26
C LYS A 353 5.95 -10.54 6.50
N PHE A 354 6.54 -11.51 7.17
CA PHE A 354 7.98 -11.65 7.21
C PHE A 354 8.44 -12.32 5.90
N ILE A 355 9.35 -11.68 5.18
CA ILE A 355 9.68 -11.99 3.77
C ILE A 355 11.16 -12.27 3.59
N TRP A 356 11.79 -12.83 4.62
CA TRP A 356 13.24 -13.04 4.66
C TRP A 356 13.68 -14.40 4.11
N SER A 357 12.78 -15.40 4.07
CA SER A 357 13.08 -16.74 3.56
C SER A 357 13.35 -16.69 2.04
N GLY A 358 14.31 -17.47 1.53
CA GLY A 358 14.80 -17.33 0.15
C GLY A 358 13.73 -17.52 -0.94
N SER A 359 12.72 -18.38 -0.73
CA SER A 359 11.60 -18.54 -1.66
C SER A 359 10.61 -17.39 -1.59
N ASP A 360 10.30 -16.90 -0.39
CA ASP A 360 9.33 -15.82 -0.18
C ASP A 360 9.92 -14.47 -0.60
N ALA A 361 11.20 -14.23 -0.31
CA ALA A 361 11.93 -13.04 -0.73
C ALA A 361 12.03 -12.97 -2.26
N LYS A 362 12.37 -14.08 -2.92
CA LYS A 362 12.44 -14.14 -4.39
C LYS A 362 11.05 -13.93 -5.01
N ALA A 363 10.03 -14.64 -4.51
CA ALA A 363 8.66 -14.48 -4.96
C ALA A 363 8.15 -13.04 -4.73
N LEU A 364 8.56 -12.40 -3.64
CA LEU A 364 8.18 -11.03 -3.36
C LEU A 364 8.92 -10.02 -4.25
N VAL A 365 10.21 -10.19 -4.54
CA VAL A 365 10.92 -9.34 -5.51
C VAL A 365 10.25 -9.40 -6.88
N TYR A 366 9.83 -10.60 -7.33
CA TYR A 366 9.00 -10.77 -8.53
C TYR A 366 7.62 -10.14 -8.38
N TYR A 367 6.96 -10.32 -7.24
CA TYR A 367 5.65 -9.75 -6.96
C TYR A 367 5.69 -8.22 -6.93
N ILE A 368 6.67 -7.58 -6.29
CA ILE A 368 6.86 -6.13 -6.27
C ILE A 368 7.20 -5.64 -7.68
N THR A 369 8.07 -6.37 -8.39
CA THR A 369 8.38 -6.11 -9.80
C THR A 369 7.12 -6.11 -10.66
N ASP A 370 6.25 -7.11 -10.48
CA ASP A 370 4.98 -7.23 -11.19
C ASP A 370 3.96 -6.19 -10.72
N TYR A 371 3.92 -5.87 -9.42
CA TYR A 371 3.02 -4.87 -8.83
C TYR A 371 3.32 -3.47 -9.34
N VAL A 372 4.60 -3.08 -9.33
CA VAL A 372 5.04 -1.80 -9.88
C VAL A 372 4.76 -1.73 -11.37
N THR A 373 4.91 -2.84 -12.10
CA THR A 373 4.67 -2.88 -13.55
C THR A 373 3.23 -3.15 -13.98
N LYS A 374 2.29 -3.38 -13.03
CA LYS A 374 0.86 -3.54 -13.38
C LYS A 374 0.40 -2.34 -14.17
N MET A 375 0.15 -2.55 -15.46
CA MET A 375 -0.54 -1.55 -16.27
C MET A 375 -1.92 -1.34 -15.64
N SER A 376 -2.30 -0.09 -15.44
CA SER A 376 -3.64 0.26 -14.94
C SER A 376 -4.73 -0.18 -15.93
N LEU A 377 -4.39 -0.34 -17.20
CA LEU A 377 -5.31 -0.75 -18.26
C LEU A 377 -5.37 -2.26 -18.37
N SER A 378 -6.60 -2.80 -18.39
CA SER A 378 -6.78 -4.21 -18.73
C SER A 378 -6.40 -4.48 -20.19
N PHE A 379 -6.15 -5.73 -20.54
CA PHE A 379 -5.82 -6.11 -21.92
C PHE A 379 -6.94 -5.69 -22.90
N HIS A 380 -8.21 -5.81 -22.49
CA HIS A 380 -9.36 -5.44 -23.32
C HIS A 380 -9.41 -3.93 -23.58
N ASP A 381 -9.15 -3.12 -22.57
CA ASP A 381 -9.11 -1.65 -22.70
C ASP A 381 -7.93 -1.24 -23.59
N THR A 382 -6.76 -1.85 -23.36
CA THR A 382 -5.56 -1.62 -24.18
C THR A 382 -5.82 -1.97 -25.65
N PHE A 383 -6.47 -3.10 -25.91
CA PHE A 383 -6.81 -3.55 -27.26
C PHE A 383 -7.80 -2.59 -27.94
N ALA A 384 -8.87 -2.20 -27.25
CA ALA A 384 -9.87 -1.26 -27.78
C ALA A 384 -9.25 0.11 -28.08
N LEU A 385 -8.36 0.60 -27.22
CA LEU A 385 -7.64 1.85 -27.41
C LEU A 385 -6.66 1.78 -28.59
N VAL A 386 -5.94 0.67 -28.73
CA VAL A 386 -5.06 0.42 -29.90
C VAL A 386 -5.88 0.33 -31.18
N GLN A 387 -7.02 -0.35 -31.18
CA GLN A 387 -7.91 -0.42 -32.34
C GLN A 387 -8.41 0.98 -32.75
N LYS A 388 -8.86 1.79 -31.79
CA LYS A 388 -9.25 3.19 -32.01
C LYS A 388 -8.09 4.01 -32.59
N SER A 389 -6.87 3.79 -32.10
CA SER A 389 -5.65 4.44 -32.58
C SER A 389 -5.36 4.09 -34.03
N ILE A 390 -5.49 2.81 -34.40
CA ILE A 390 -5.29 2.28 -35.76
C ILE A 390 -6.34 2.88 -36.70
N THR A 391 -7.63 2.83 -36.35
CA THR A 391 -8.71 3.39 -37.19
C THR A 391 -8.52 4.90 -37.40
N SER A 392 -8.13 5.64 -36.36
CA SER A 392 -7.82 7.07 -36.48
C SER A 392 -6.63 7.34 -37.40
N LEU A 393 -5.60 6.49 -37.37
CA LEU A 393 -4.42 6.61 -38.23
C LEU A 393 -4.76 6.26 -39.69
N GLN A 394 -5.55 5.22 -39.94
CA GLN A 394 -6.00 4.81 -41.28
C GLN A 394 -6.78 5.94 -41.95
N ASN A 395 -7.63 6.64 -41.20
CA ASN A 395 -8.38 7.79 -41.70
C ASN A 395 -7.46 9.00 -42.02
N SER A 396 -6.41 9.24 -41.24
CA SER A 396 -5.42 10.30 -41.55
C SER A 396 -4.47 9.93 -42.69
N LEU A 397 -4.13 8.65 -42.87
CA LEU A 397 -3.22 8.18 -43.92
C LEU A 397 -3.80 8.27 -45.33
N GLN A 398 -5.13 8.38 -45.47
CA GLN A 398 -5.77 8.65 -46.76
C GLN A 398 -5.46 10.06 -47.29
N GLN A 399 -4.85 10.96 -46.50
CA GLN A 399 -4.57 12.36 -46.88
C GLN A 399 -3.10 12.68 -47.18
N THR A 400 -2.13 11.78 -46.94
CA THR A 400 -0.70 12.07 -47.15
C THR A 400 0.05 10.87 -47.75
N SER A 401 0.52 11.01 -48.99
CA SER A 401 0.97 9.91 -49.85
C SER A 401 2.49 9.62 -49.87
N ASN A 402 3.33 10.33 -49.10
CA ASN A 402 4.80 10.24 -49.27
C ASN A 402 5.61 9.77 -48.04
N GLU A 403 5.00 9.08 -47.07
CA GLU A 403 5.72 8.61 -45.87
C GLU A 403 6.27 7.18 -46.00
N SER A 404 7.53 7.00 -45.56
CA SER A 404 8.21 5.70 -45.52
C SER A 404 7.51 4.72 -44.57
N ALA A 405 7.69 3.41 -44.80
CA ALA A 405 7.13 2.38 -43.93
C ALA A 405 7.59 2.54 -42.46
N ILE A 406 8.85 2.94 -42.25
CA ILE A 406 9.42 3.17 -40.92
C ILE A 406 8.72 4.36 -40.23
N GLU A 407 8.50 5.46 -40.95
CA GLU A 407 7.79 6.64 -40.44
C GLU A 407 6.37 6.29 -39.99
N LYS A 408 5.66 5.52 -40.83
CA LYS A 408 4.29 5.06 -40.57
C LYS A 408 4.24 4.17 -39.34
N SER A 409 5.18 3.23 -39.19
CA SER A 409 5.29 2.39 -38.00
C SER A 409 5.58 3.21 -36.75
N ARG A 410 6.51 4.17 -36.81
CA ARG A 410 6.81 5.06 -35.67
C ARG A 410 5.58 5.87 -35.26
N LYS A 411 4.85 6.47 -36.21
CA LYS A 411 3.63 7.22 -35.93
C LYS A 411 2.52 6.36 -35.34
N LEU A 412 2.35 5.13 -35.84
CA LEU A 412 1.38 4.20 -35.28
C LEU A 412 1.70 3.89 -33.81
N VAL A 413 2.95 3.52 -33.51
CA VAL A 413 3.38 3.23 -32.14
C VAL A 413 3.21 4.46 -31.24
N LEU A 414 3.60 5.65 -31.71
CA LEU A 414 3.46 6.89 -30.95
C LEU A 414 2.00 7.22 -30.65
N ARG A 415 1.10 7.01 -31.63
CA ARG A 415 -0.33 7.31 -31.49
C ARG A 415 -1.04 6.31 -30.59
N CYS A 416 -0.69 5.03 -30.69
CA CYS A 416 -1.13 4.01 -29.73
C CYS A 416 -0.65 4.37 -28.31
N TYR A 417 0.62 4.71 -28.14
CA TYR A 417 1.18 5.11 -26.85
C TYR A 417 0.47 6.35 -26.26
N ASN A 418 0.31 7.41 -27.04
CA ASN A 418 -0.35 8.65 -26.60
C ASN A 418 -1.84 8.41 -26.28
N THR A 419 -2.52 7.55 -27.03
CA THR A 419 -3.91 7.18 -26.76
C THR A 419 -4.03 6.38 -25.47
N LEU A 420 -3.13 5.41 -25.26
CA LEU A 420 -3.06 4.65 -24.01
C LEU A 420 -2.73 5.52 -22.80
N ALA A 421 -1.79 6.46 -22.96
CA ALA A 421 -1.41 7.38 -21.89
C ALA A 421 -2.50 8.42 -21.57
N SER A 422 -3.23 8.91 -22.58
CA SER A 422 -4.28 9.93 -22.40
C SER A 422 -5.62 9.39 -21.92
N GLN A 423 -5.89 8.11 -22.13
CA GLN A 423 -7.14 7.45 -21.72
C GLN A 423 -6.97 6.65 -20.43
N GLN A 424 -5.84 6.83 -19.73
CA GLN A 424 -5.63 6.26 -18.41
C GLN A 424 -6.46 7.04 -17.38
N GLU A 425 -7.49 6.39 -16.83
CA GLU A 425 -8.25 6.92 -15.70
C GLU A 425 -7.42 6.87 -14.42
N LEU A 426 -7.48 7.94 -13.63
CA LEU A 426 -6.84 8.07 -12.32
C LEU A 426 -7.90 8.43 -11.29
N SER A 427 -7.77 7.90 -10.07
CA SER A 427 -8.65 8.28 -8.96
C SER A 427 -8.49 9.77 -8.66
N GLY A 428 -9.60 10.45 -8.35
CA GLY A 428 -9.57 11.85 -7.92
C GLY A 428 -8.65 12.07 -6.73
N VAL A 429 -8.56 11.10 -5.82
CA VAL A 429 -7.68 11.14 -4.64
C VAL A 429 -6.20 11.07 -5.05
N GLN A 430 -5.85 10.27 -6.05
CA GLN A 430 -4.49 10.22 -6.60
C GLN A 430 -4.09 11.54 -7.24
N VAL A 431 -4.99 12.11 -8.05
CA VAL A 431 -4.76 13.41 -8.69
C VAL A 431 -4.58 14.49 -7.63
N ALA A 432 -5.44 14.52 -6.61
CA ALA A 432 -5.31 15.44 -5.49
C ALA A 432 -3.97 15.28 -4.77
N SER A 433 -3.57 14.05 -4.42
CA SER A 433 -2.27 13.77 -3.78
C SER A 433 -1.08 14.30 -4.60
N TYR A 434 -1.14 14.15 -5.93
CA TYR A 434 -0.11 14.67 -6.83
C TYR A 434 -0.07 16.19 -6.85
N LEU A 435 -1.23 16.85 -6.98
CA LEU A 435 -1.33 18.31 -7.00
C LEU A 435 -0.89 18.94 -5.68
N MET A 436 -1.10 18.24 -4.56
CA MET A 436 -0.63 18.62 -3.22
C MET A 436 0.86 18.31 -2.98
N ASN A 437 1.57 17.77 -3.99
CA ASN A 437 2.98 17.39 -3.91
C ASN A 437 3.31 16.34 -2.84
N TRP A 438 2.35 15.46 -2.51
CA TRP A 438 2.58 14.32 -1.60
C TRP A 438 3.13 13.08 -2.31
N GLY A 439 3.09 13.06 -3.64
CA GLY A 439 3.69 12.01 -4.46
C GLY A 439 2.92 10.68 -4.46
N ASP A 440 3.59 9.64 -4.95
CA ASP A 440 3.07 8.27 -5.13
C ASP A 440 3.88 7.21 -4.36
N HIS A 441 4.81 7.64 -3.51
CA HIS A 441 5.65 6.76 -2.72
C HIS A 441 6.21 7.47 -1.49
N TYR A 442 6.61 6.68 -0.49
CA TYR A 442 7.30 7.11 0.72
C TYR A 442 8.63 6.36 0.80
N THR A 443 9.70 7.02 1.20
CA THR A 443 11.01 6.35 1.32
C THR A 443 11.95 7.11 2.23
N THR A 444 12.84 6.39 2.92
CA THR A 444 13.89 7.00 3.74
C THR A 444 15.10 7.45 2.95
N HIS A 445 15.23 7.05 1.67
CA HIS A 445 16.44 7.26 0.88
C HIS A 445 16.23 8.24 -0.27
N LYS A 446 17.31 8.95 -0.63
CA LYS A 446 17.38 9.75 -1.85
C LYS A 446 18.03 8.93 -2.96
N PHE A 447 17.53 9.10 -4.18
CA PHE A 447 17.98 8.35 -5.34
C PHE A 447 18.48 9.30 -6.41
N GLN A 448 19.62 8.99 -6.99
CA GLN A 448 20.17 9.70 -8.14
C GLN A 448 20.29 8.74 -9.32
N GLY A 449 19.82 9.18 -10.49
CA GLY A 449 20.00 8.42 -11.72
C GLY A 449 21.47 8.43 -12.12
N LEU A 450 22.04 7.24 -12.32
CA LEU A 450 23.36 7.07 -12.92
C LEU A 450 23.20 6.70 -14.39
N PHE A 451 23.75 7.51 -15.29
CA PHE A 451 23.79 7.24 -16.72
C PHE A 451 24.90 6.23 -17.03
N LEU A 452 24.65 4.96 -16.70
CA LEU A 452 25.66 3.90 -16.69
C LEU A 452 26.42 3.80 -18.02
N ILE A 453 25.71 3.78 -19.15
CA ILE A 453 26.32 3.65 -20.48
C ILE A 453 27.24 4.84 -20.80
N GLN A 454 26.80 6.06 -20.52
CA GLN A 454 27.60 7.26 -20.75
C GLN A 454 28.82 7.29 -19.81
N THR A 455 28.64 6.87 -18.56
CA THR A 455 29.71 6.81 -17.56
C THR A 455 30.74 5.75 -17.94
N GLU A 456 30.30 4.56 -18.36
CA GLU A 456 31.15 3.48 -18.84
C GLU A 456 31.95 3.90 -20.07
N ARG A 457 31.29 4.53 -21.06
CA ARG A 457 31.97 5.07 -22.24
C ARG A 457 33.03 6.10 -21.86
N PHE A 458 32.71 7.03 -20.96
CA PHE A 458 33.66 8.02 -20.47
C PHE A 458 34.86 7.36 -19.77
N LEU A 459 34.61 6.43 -18.84
CA LEU A 459 35.67 5.70 -18.13
C LEU A 459 36.54 4.87 -19.09
N GLN A 460 35.94 4.26 -20.10
CA GLN A 460 36.65 3.50 -21.13
C GLN A 460 37.56 4.40 -21.97
N THR A 461 37.07 5.58 -22.37
CA THR A 461 37.88 6.58 -23.08
C THR A 461 39.07 7.03 -22.22
N GLN A 462 38.84 7.40 -20.96
CA GLN A 462 39.89 7.81 -20.02
C GLN A 462 40.93 6.70 -19.76
N LEU A 463 40.46 5.45 -19.63
CA LEU A 463 41.34 4.30 -19.46
C LEU A 463 42.23 4.08 -20.68
N ASN A 464 41.67 4.22 -21.88
CA ASN A 464 42.39 4.08 -23.14
C ASN A 464 43.42 5.21 -23.34
N GLU A 465 43.08 6.45 -22.99
CA GLU A 465 44.02 7.59 -22.98
C GLU A 465 45.20 7.33 -22.03
N THR A 466 44.92 6.92 -20.79
CA THR A 466 45.96 6.61 -19.78
C THR A 466 46.85 5.44 -20.22
N ARG A 467 46.29 4.43 -20.89
CA ARG A 467 47.04 3.29 -21.42
C ARG A 467 47.94 3.70 -22.57
N ALA A 468 47.47 4.58 -23.46
CA ALA A 468 48.26 5.12 -24.55
C ALA A 468 49.48 5.90 -24.02
N GLU A 469 49.29 6.74 -22.99
CA GLU A 469 50.38 7.45 -22.31
C GLU A 469 51.43 6.50 -21.71
N ARG A 470 50.99 5.34 -21.20
CA ARG A 470 51.84 4.31 -20.60
C ARG A 470 52.35 3.25 -21.59
N LYS A 471 52.09 3.39 -22.90
CA LYS A 471 52.43 2.43 -23.96
C LYS A 471 51.88 1.01 -23.72
N LEU A 472 50.66 0.91 -23.19
CA LEU A 472 49.94 -0.35 -23.00
C LEU A 472 48.88 -0.56 -24.10
N GLU A 473 48.49 -1.80 -24.34
CA GLU A 473 47.45 -2.13 -25.33
C GLU A 473 46.07 -1.58 -24.97
N LEU A 474 45.38 -1.05 -25.98
CA LEU A 474 44.03 -0.49 -25.89
C LEU A 474 42.98 -1.60 -25.83
N LEU A 475 41.89 -1.37 -25.10
CA LEU A 475 40.74 -2.27 -25.10
C LEU A 475 39.71 -1.84 -26.14
N SER A 476 39.19 -2.81 -26.89
CA SER A 476 38.10 -2.61 -27.85
C SER A 476 36.76 -2.37 -27.16
N HIS A 477 35.88 -1.59 -27.78
CA HIS A 477 34.48 -1.44 -27.35
C HIS A 477 33.76 -2.80 -27.42
N GLY A 478 33.30 -3.30 -26.27
CA GLY A 478 32.44 -4.47 -26.14
C GLY A 478 30.97 -4.13 -26.33
#